data_AF-A0AAW8KML6-F1
#
_entry.id   AF-A0AAW8KML6-F1
#
_cell.length_a   1.000
_cell.length_b   1.000
_cell.length_c   1.000
_cell.angle_alpha   90.00
_cell.angle_beta   90.00
_cell.angle_gamma   90.00
#
_symmetry.space_group_name_H-M   'P 1'
#
loop_
_entity.id
_entity.type
_entity.pdbx_description
1 polymer ?
#
loop_
_entity_poly.entity_id
_entity_poly.type
_entity_poly.pdbx_seq_one_letter_code
_entity_poly.pdbx_strand_id
1 'polypeptide(L)'
;GWLRFGYQKGAPQDRYKAIYEESGLPSILFQYPDATKATYDLETLLDISAQPGVFAMKNGVRNMRRWDVEIPIIRRERPDLQVLTCHDEYLLHTMFDVDGALVGYGNIAPELLIEMIKAGKAKDYAKARAIHDQLLPVTRNVYHRGSHMEGTVALKHALVARGILDHATVRSPLLPLADGAEQEIHDAMRQAGIGKVDLTQAVA
;
A
#
# COMPACT_ATOMS: atom_id res chain seq x y z
N GLY A 1 -26.97 -11.75 -9.93
CA GLY A 1 -25.83 -12.60 -9.49
C GLY A 1 -25.86 -12.74 -7.98
N TRP A 2 -25.50 -13.91 -7.45
CA TRP A 2 -25.61 -14.37 -6.05
C TRP A 2 -24.76 -13.63 -4.99
N LEU A 3 -24.47 -12.34 -5.19
CA LEU A 3 -23.72 -11.52 -4.24
C LEU A 3 -24.64 -10.45 -3.62
N ARG A 4 -25.57 -10.90 -2.76
CA ARG A 4 -26.31 -10.03 -1.83
C ARG A 4 -25.41 -9.46 -0.71
N PHE A 5 -24.19 -9.96 -0.60
CA PHE A 5 -23.21 -9.54 0.41
C PHE A 5 -22.52 -8.25 -0.06
N GLY A 6 -22.67 -7.21 0.76
CA GLY A 6 -22.21 -5.84 0.57
C GLY A 6 -22.65 -5.03 1.80
N TYR A 7 -22.65 -3.70 1.70
CA TYR A 7 -23.13 -2.81 2.77
C TYR A 7 -24.34 -1.99 2.29
N GLN A 8 -25.19 -1.56 3.23
CA GLN A 8 -26.29 -0.63 2.93
C GLN A 8 -25.73 0.77 2.67
N LYS A 9 -26.41 1.57 1.83
CA LYS A 9 -26.06 2.98 1.64
C LYS A 9 -26.04 3.68 3.00
N GLY A 10 -24.96 4.43 3.28
CA GLY A 10 -24.76 5.12 4.56
C GLY A 10 -24.08 4.29 5.65
N ALA A 11 -24.07 2.96 5.57
CA ALA A 11 -23.45 2.13 6.62
C ALA A 11 -21.93 2.34 6.79
N PRO A 12 -21.13 2.49 5.70
CA PRO A 12 -19.72 2.87 5.85
C PRO A 12 -19.56 4.23 6.52
N GLN A 13 -20.32 5.24 6.07
CA GLN A 13 -20.29 6.60 6.62
C GLN A 13 -20.58 6.59 8.13
N ASP A 14 -21.65 5.92 8.54
CA ASP A 14 -22.04 5.76 9.95
C ASP A 14 -20.92 5.08 10.76
N ARG A 15 -20.28 4.05 10.19
CA ARG A 15 -19.18 3.36 10.87
C ARG A 15 -17.95 4.25 11.08
N TYR A 16 -17.54 5.04 10.08
CA TYR A 16 -16.43 6.00 10.24
C TYR A 16 -16.76 7.05 11.31
N LYS A 17 -17.99 7.57 11.30
CA LYS A 17 -18.48 8.53 12.28
C LYS A 17 -18.41 7.95 13.70
N ALA A 18 -18.97 6.77 13.91
CA ALA A 18 -18.98 6.12 15.22
C ALA A 18 -17.57 5.81 15.75
N ILE A 19 -16.64 5.39 14.88
CA ILE A 19 -15.23 5.17 15.27
C ILE A 19 -14.59 6.48 15.72
N TYR A 20 -14.80 7.57 14.97
CA TYR A 20 -14.24 8.87 15.32
C TYR A 20 -14.83 9.44 16.61
N GLU A 21 -16.15 9.40 16.77
CA GLU A 21 -16.85 9.93 17.96
C GLU A 21 -16.45 9.19 19.25
N GLU A 22 -16.27 7.87 19.18
CA GLU A 22 -15.90 7.07 20.36
C GLU A 22 -14.39 7.14 20.66
N SER A 23 -13.53 7.10 19.64
CA SER A 23 -12.07 7.04 19.86
C SER A 23 -11.40 8.41 19.95
N GLY A 24 -11.98 9.44 19.30
CA GLY A 24 -11.33 10.73 19.07
C GLY A 24 -10.12 10.69 18.14
N LEU A 25 -9.79 9.53 17.53
CA LEU A 25 -8.59 9.35 16.73
C LEU A 25 -8.83 9.68 15.24
N PRO A 26 -7.85 10.29 14.56
CA PRO A 26 -7.94 10.54 13.13
C PRO A 26 -7.97 9.22 12.35
N SER A 27 -8.76 9.20 11.28
CA SER A 27 -9.05 8.03 10.46
C SER A 27 -8.48 8.18 9.05
N ILE A 28 -8.04 7.05 8.49
CA ILE A 28 -7.65 6.93 7.08
C ILE A 28 -8.71 6.10 6.37
N LEU A 29 -9.37 6.69 5.38
CA LEU A 29 -10.34 6.00 4.53
C LEU A 29 -9.62 4.93 3.69
N PHE A 30 -10.06 3.68 3.74
CA PHE A 30 -9.45 2.61 2.93
C PHE A 30 -10.35 2.17 1.77
N GLN A 31 -9.93 2.50 0.54
CA GLN A 31 -10.54 2.02 -0.70
C GLN A 31 -9.84 0.73 -1.16
N TYR A 32 -10.55 -0.39 -1.18
CA TYR A 32 -10.00 -1.72 -1.55
C TYR A 32 -10.33 -2.09 -3.02
N PRO A 33 -9.70 -3.13 -3.61
CA PRO A 33 -9.93 -3.50 -5.01
C PRO A 33 -11.40 -3.88 -5.32
N ASP A 34 -11.82 -3.65 -6.57
CA ASP A 34 -13.19 -3.91 -7.05
C ASP A 34 -13.66 -5.36 -6.87
N ALA A 35 -12.71 -6.31 -6.89
CA ALA A 35 -13.00 -7.73 -6.68
C ALA A 35 -13.45 -8.07 -5.25
N THR A 36 -13.46 -7.09 -4.34
CA THR A 36 -13.79 -7.27 -2.93
C THR A 36 -15.15 -6.67 -2.56
N LYS A 37 -15.60 -6.90 -1.33
CA LYS A 37 -16.80 -6.26 -0.76
C LYS A 37 -16.50 -5.00 0.06
N ALA A 38 -15.26 -4.52 -0.03
CA ALA A 38 -14.76 -3.32 0.65
C ALA A 38 -14.32 -2.24 -0.37
N THR A 39 -14.93 -2.23 -1.56
CA THR A 39 -14.78 -1.16 -2.55
C THR A 39 -15.96 -0.19 -2.40
N TYR A 40 -15.68 1.12 -2.34
CA TYR A 40 -16.68 2.17 -2.27
C TYR A 40 -16.86 2.84 -3.64
N ASP A 41 -18.06 3.33 -3.92
CA ASP A 41 -18.30 4.22 -5.07
C ASP A 41 -17.85 5.65 -4.75
N LEU A 42 -17.77 6.50 -5.78
CA LEU A 42 -17.30 7.88 -5.64
C LEU A 42 -18.14 8.71 -4.65
N GLU A 43 -19.47 8.56 -4.66
CA GLU A 43 -20.35 9.26 -3.71
C GLU A 43 -19.98 8.88 -2.27
N THR A 44 -19.86 7.58 -1.98
CA THR A 44 -19.48 7.08 -0.65
C THR A 44 -18.08 7.54 -0.25
N LEU A 45 -17.11 7.56 -1.19
CA LEU A 45 -15.77 8.07 -0.92
C LEU A 45 -15.77 9.56 -0.53
N LEU A 46 -16.54 10.38 -1.24
CA LEU A 46 -16.69 11.82 -0.97
C LEU A 46 -17.41 12.09 0.35
N ASP A 47 -18.40 11.26 0.70
CA ASP A 47 -19.13 11.37 1.96
C ASP A 47 -18.26 10.99 3.16
N ILE A 48 -17.52 9.87 3.08
CA ILE A 48 -16.63 9.44 4.16
C ILE A 48 -15.51 10.48 4.37
N SER A 49 -14.89 10.94 3.28
CA SER A 49 -13.80 11.93 3.34
C SER A 49 -14.23 13.33 3.78
N ALA A 50 -15.53 13.63 3.83
CA ALA A 50 -16.03 14.89 4.37
C ALA A 50 -16.14 14.90 5.91
N GLN A 51 -16.01 13.75 6.57
CA GLN A 51 -16.22 13.65 8.01
C GLN A 51 -15.05 14.24 8.80
N PRO A 52 -15.30 14.91 9.96
CA PRO A 52 -14.29 15.65 10.73
C PRO A 52 -13.11 14.82 11.29
N GLY A 53 -13.15 13.49 11.18
CA GLY A 53 -12.06 12.60 11.56
C GLY A 53 -11.21 12.06 10.40
N VAL A 54 -11.64 12.22 9.14
CA VAL A 54 -10.97 11.59 8.00
C VAL A 54 -10.01 12.58 7.35
N PHE A 55 -8.71 12.33 7.46
CA PHE A 55 -7.66 13.24 6.95
C PHE A 55 -6.87 12.69 5.77
N ALA A 56 -6.99 11.39 5.50
CA ALA A 56 -6.32 10.73 4.39
C ALA A 56 -7.17 9.60 3.82
N MET A 57 -6.87 9.20 2.60
CA MET A 57 -7.32 7.95 2.01
C MET A 57 -6.13 7.08 1.62
N LYS A 58 -6.20 5.80 1.96
CA LYS A 58 -5.40 4.74 1.35
C LYS A 58 -6.18 4.22 0.15
N ASN A 59 -5.71 4.50 -1.05
CA ASN A 59 -6.38 4.10 -2.27
C ASN A 59 -5.72 2.88 -2.93
N GLY A 60 -6.49 1.80 -2.97
CA GLY A 60 -6.12 0.52 -3.54
C GLY A 60 -7.05 0.06 -4.66
N VAL A 61 -7.60 0.97 -5.48
CA VAL A 61 -8.39 0.59 -6.64
C VAL A 61 -7.50 0.02 -7.76
N ARG A 62 -7.73 -1.24 -8.14
CA ARG A 62 -6.99 -1.94 -9.23
C ARG A 62 -7.62 -1.70 -10.60
N ASN A 63 -8.20 -0.52 -10.79
CA ASN A 63 -8.94 -0.14 -11.98
C ASN A 63 -8.52 1.27 -12.38
N MET A 64 -7.58 1.36 -13.32
CA MET A 64 -6.98 2.64 -13.71
C MET A 64 -7.99 3.59 -14.37
N ARG A 65 -9.05 3.06 -15.00
CA ARG A 65 -10.16 3.90 -15.47
C ARG A 65 -10.87 4.60 -14.32
N ARG A 66 -11.09 3.90 -13.20
CA ARG A 66 -11.63 4.54 -11.98
C ARG A 66 -10.64 5.52 -11.39
N TRP A 67 -9.35 5.16 -11.32
CA TRP A 67 -8.29 6.04 -10.82
C TRP A 67 -8.30 7.39 -11.56
N ASP A 68 -8.25 7.36 -12.89
CA ASP A 68 -8.21 8.56 -13.75
C ASP A 68 -9.47 9.43 -13.66
N VAL A 69 -10.61 8.86 -13.25
CA VAL A 69 -11.87 9.59 -13.09
C VAL A 69 -12.05 10.12 -11.66
N GLU A 70 -11.82 9.26 -10.67
CA GLU A 70 -12.17 9.54 -9.27
C GLU A 70 -11.13 10.41 -8.59
N ILE A 71 -9.83 10.18 -8.82
CA ILE A 71 -8.77 10.94 -8.14
C ILE A 71 -8.86 12.44 -8.46
N PRO A 72 -9.02 12.89 -9.73
CA PRO A 72 -9.19 14.32 -10.01
C PRO A 72 -10.44 14.93 -9.35
N ILE A 73 -11.53 14.18 -9.26
CA ILE A 73 -12.75 14.64 -8.58
C ILE A 73 -12.51 14.76 -7.07
N ILE A 74 -11.96 13.72 -6.44
CA ILE A 74 -11.64 13.72 -5.01
C ILE A 74 -10.71 14.88 -4.67
N ARG A 75 -9.66 15.12 -5.47
CA ARG A 75 -8.74 16.26 -5.29
C ARG A 75 -9.45 17.61 -5.37
N ARG A 76 -10.42 17.77 -6.28
CA ARG A 76 -11.19 19.01 -6.41
C ARG A 76 -12.14 19.22 -5.24
N GLU A 77 -12.87 18.19 -4.85
CA GLU A 77 -13.91 18.27 -3.81
C GLU A 77 -13.32 18.24 -2.38
N ARG A 78 -12.13 17.64 -2.21
CA ARG A 78 -11.43 17.43 -0.93
C ARG A 78 -9.93 17.76 -1.06
N PRO A 79 -9.56 19.03 -1.31
CA PRO A 79 -8.18 19.41 -1.62
C PRO A 79 -7.17 19.11 -0.50
N ASP A 80 -7.62 19.10 0.75
CA ASP A 80 -6.76 18.83 1.92
C ASP A 80 -6.61 17.33 2.23
N LEU A 81 -7.40 16.45 1.60
CA LEU A 81 -7.34 15.02 1.82
C LEU A 81 -6.05 14.44 1.23
N GLN A 82 -5.23 13.80 2.07
CA GLN A 82 -4.04 13.10 1.59
C GLN A 82 -4.43 11.81 0.85
N VAL A 83 -3.96 11.62 -0.37
CA VAL A 83 -4.15 10.38 -1.16
C VAL A 83 -2.89 9.54 -1.08
N LEU A 84 -2.99 8.35 -0.51
CA LEU A 84 -1.88 7.41 -0.31
C LEU A 84 -2.07 6.18 -1.19
N THR A 85 -1.07 5.83 -2.00
CA THR A 85 -1.15 4.61 -2.82
C THR A 85 -1.10 3.34 -1.96
N CYS A 86 -1.81 2.29 -2.39
CA CYS A 86 -1.78 0.93 -1.82
C CYS A 86 -1.25 -0.12 -2.84
N HIS A 87 -0.68 0.31 -3.96
CA HIS A 87 -0.37 -0.57 -5.10
C HIS A 87 1.05 -1.12 -5.05
N ASP A 88 1.36 -1.92 -4.01
CA ASP A 88 2.65 -2.59 -3.85
C ASP A 88 3.13 -3.29 -5.14
N GLU A 89 2.20 -3.84 -5.92
CA GLU A 89 2.48 -4.59 -7.14
C GLU A 89 2.92 -3.73 -8.35
N TYR A 90 2.67 -2.41 -8.35
CA TYR A 90 2.98 -1.53 -9.49
C TYR A 90 3.07 -0.03 -9.16
N LEU A 91 3.74 0.32 -8.05
CA LEU A 91 3.86 1.67 -7.49
C LEU A 91 4.06 2.84 -8.47
N LEU A 92 4.85 2.66 -9.53
CA LEU A 92 5.15 3.73 -10.50
C LEU A 92 3.91 4.39 -11.10
N HIS A 93 2.88 3.59 -11.39
CA HIS A 93 1.72 4.05 -12.16
C HIS A 93 0.86 5.06 -11.40
N THR A 94 0.89 5.02 -10.07
CA THR A 94 0.10 5.94 -9.23
C THR A 94 0.96 6.98 -8.52
N MET A 95 2.29 6.84 -8.54
CA MET A 95 3.22 7.68 -7.76
C MET A 95 3.15 9.17 -8.12
N PHE A 96 2.64 9.49 -9.31
CA PHE A 96 2.54 10.87 -9.79
C PHE A 96 1.27 11.59 -9.30
N ASP A 97 0.28 10.87 -8.75
CA ASP A 97 -1.03 11.44 -8.38
C ASP A 97 -1.28 11.44 -6.85
N VAL A 98 -0.33 10.90 -6.09
CA VAL A 98 -0.45 10.64 -4.65
C VAL A 98 0.46 11.55 -3.82
N ASP A 99 0.08 11.74 -2.55
CA ASP A 99 0.88 12.49 -1.57
C ASP A 99 1.89 11.61 -0.83
N GLY A 100 1.68 10.30 -0.89
CA GLY A 100 2.54 9.30 -0.26
C GLY A 100 2.08 7.88 -0.56
N ALA A 101 2.58 6.94 0.24
CA ALA A 101 2.27 5.52 0.10
C ALA A 101 1.99 4.90 1.46
N LEU A 102 0.96 4.05 1.54
CA LEU A 102 0.68 3.21 2.69
C LEU A 102 0.69 1.75 2.21
N VAL A 103 1.91 1.23 2.07
CA VAL A 103 2.24 0.01 1.32
C VAL A 103 3.14 -0.89 2.16
N GLY A 104 3.06 -2.21 1.93
CA GLY A 104 3.94 -3.17 2.60
C GLY A 104 5.42 -2.87 2.32
N TYR A 105 5.71 -2.35 1.14
CA TYR A 105 7.04 -1.98 0.65
C TYR A 105 7.80 -1.06 1.62
N GLY A 106 7.07 -0.23 2.38
CA GLY A 106 7.63 0.67 3.38
C GLY A 106 8.43 -0.04 4.47
N ASN A 107 8.21 -1.34 4.69
CA ASN A 107 8.98 -2.13 5.66
C ASN A 107 10.37 -2.52 5.14
N ILE A 108 10.52 -2.72 3.83
CA ILE A 108 11.73 -3.36 3.27
C ILE A 108 12.59 -2.42 2.42
N ALA A 109 12.01 -1.38 1.83
CA ALA A 109 12.75 -0.42 1.00
C ALA A 109 12.27 1.05 1.23
N PRO A 110 12.10 1.51 2.49
CA PRO A 110 11.61 2.87 2.76
C PRO A 110 12.47 3.96 2.10
N GLU A 111 13.78 3.77 2.02
CA GLU A 111 14.72 4.73 1.44
C GLU A 111 14.42 4.99 -0.04
N LEU A 112 14.21 3.91 -0.80
CA LEU A 112 13.88 3.99 -2.23
C LEU A 112 12.45 4.52 -2.45
N LEU A 113 11.51 4.18 -1.58
CA LEU A 113 10.13 4.70 -1.65
C LEU A 113 10.07 6.21 -1.42
N ILE A 114 10.84 6.72 -0.45
CA ILE A 114 10.95 8.16 -0.21
C ILE A 114 11.47 8.87 -1.47
N GLU A 115 12.51 8.33 -2.09
CA GLU A 115 13.05 8.90 -3.35
C GLU A 115 12.07 8.80 -4.51
N MET A 116 11.30 7.72 -4.60
CA MET A 116 10.29 7.52 -5.63
C MET A 116 9.11 8.48 -5.47
N ILE A 117 8.64 8.70 -4.24
CA ILE A 117 7.59 9.70 -3.93
C ILE A 117 8.09 11.11 -4.27
N LYS A 118 9.33 11.46 -3.91
CA LYS A 118 9.93 12.75 -4.28
C LYS A 118 9.98 12.95 -5.80
N ALA A 119 10.42 11.93 -6.54
CA ALA A 119 10.46 11.95 -7.99
C ALA A 119 9.06 12.09 -8.60
N GLY A 120 8.07 11.34 -8.08
CA GLY A 120 6.67 11.42 -8.49
C GLY A 120 6.08 12.82 -8.32
N LYS A 121 6.29 13.43 -7.14
CA LYS A 121 5.87 14.82 -6.85
C LYS A 121 6.55 15.85 -7.75
N ALA A 122 7.83 15.65 -8.07
CA ALA A 122 8.58 16.49 -9.02
C ALA A 122 8.24 16.24 -10.49
N LYS A 123 7.37 15.26 -10.79
CA LYS A 123 7.07 14.78 -12.16
C LYS A 123 8.32 14.33 -12.93
N ASP A 124 9.34 13.87 -12.21
CA ASP A 124 10.56 13.29 -12.79
C ASP A 124 10.33 11.81 -13.08
N TYR A 125 9.76 11.55 -14.26
CA TYR A 125 9.47 10.19 -14.70
C TYR A 125 10.74 9.34 -14.83
N ALA A 126 11.85 9.92 -15.32
CA ALA A 126 13.08 9.18 -15.52
C ALA A 126 13.65 8.65 -14.19
N LYS A 127 13.70 9.50 -13.15
CA LYS A 127 14.13 9.08 -11.81
C LYS A 127 13.17 8.06 -11.20
N ALA A 128 11.86 8.29 -11.27
CA ALA A 128 10.86 7.37 -10.73
C ALA A 128 10.93 5.98 -11.42
N ARG A 129 11.13 5.95 -12.74
CA ARG A 129 11.30 4.74 -13.55
C ARG A 129 12.56 3.97 -13.15
N ALA A 130 13.69 4.65 -12.99
CA ALA A 130 14.94 4.03 -12.57
C ALA A 130 14.81 3.35 -11.19
N ILE A 131 14.13 4.00 -10.24
CA ILE A 131 13.87 3.41 -8.91
C ILE A 131 12.92 2.21 -9.03
N HIS A 132 11.87 2.32 -9.85
CA HIS A 132 10.99 1.18 -10.11
C HIS A 132 11.78 -0.01 -10.69
N ASP A 133 12.65 0.21 -11.69
CA ASP A 133 13.47 -0.83 -12.29
C ASP A 133 14.39 -1.50 -11.27
N GLN A 134 15.01 -0.70 -10.40
CA GLN A 134 15.81 -1.20 -9.29
C GLN A 134 14.98 -2.08 -8.33
N LEU A 135 13.74 -1.70 -8.03
CA LEU A 135 12.84 -2.45 -7.14
C LEU A 135 12.17 -3.67 -7.77
N LEU A 136 12.17 -3.78 -9.11
CA LEU A 136 11.42 -4.81 -9.83
C LEU A 136 11.78 -6.26 -9.46
N PRO A 137 13.05 -6.64 -9.21
CA PRO A 137 13.36 -7.98 -8.70
C PRO A 137 12.63 -8.29 -7.39
N VAL A 138 12.57 -7.32 -6.47
CA VAL A 138 11.83 -7.45 -5.21
C VAL A 138 10.33 -7.49 -5.45
N THR A 139 9.81 -6.66 -6.37
CA THR A 139 8.36 -6.65 -6.68
C THR A 139 7.92 -8.02 -7.16
N ARG A 140 8.69 -8.61 -8.08
CA ARG A 140 8.42 -9.95 -8.62
C ARG A 140 8.41 -11.03 -7.54
N ASN A 141 9.39 -10.98 -6.63
CA ASN A 141 9.58 -12.03 -5.62
C ASN A 141 8.76 -11.84 -4.34
N VAL A 142 8.20 -10.65 -4.10
CA VAL A 142 7.38 -10.36 -2.91
C VAL A 142 5.92 -10.11 -3.28
N TYR A 143 5.64 -9.26 -4.27
CA TYR A 143 4.30 -8.73 -4.54
C TYR A 143 3.61 -9.26 -5.80
N HIS A 144 4.33 -9.95 -6.70
CA HIS A 144 3.74 -10.67 -7.83
C HIS A 144 3.48 -12.16 -7.55
N ARG A 145 3.56 -12.58 -6.27
CA ARG A 145 3.22 -13.94 -5.83
C ARG A 145 1.71 -14.22 -6.00
N GLY A 146 1.34 -15.50 -5.92
CA GLY A 146 0.00 -15.98 -6.27
C GLY A 146 -1.14 -15.41 -5.41
N SER A 147 -0.83 -14.90 -4.21
CA SER A 147 -1.80 -14.23 -3.35
C SER A 147 -1.16 -13.15 -2.47
N HIS A 148 -1.97 -12.22 -1.97
CA HIS A 148 -1.53 -11.23 -0.97
C HIS A 148 -1.07 -11.89 0.35
N MET A 149 -1.58 -13.08 0.65
CA MET A 149 -1.19 -13.86 1.82
C MET A 149 0.25 -14.37 1.69
N GLU A 150 0.63 -14.89 0.51
CA GLU A 150 2.03 -15.23 0.22
C GLU A 150 2.94 -14.00 0.29
N GLY A 151 2.49 -12.86 -0.25
CA GLY A 151 3.24 -11.60 -0.18
C GLY A 151 3.53 -11.16 1.26
N THR A 152 2.62 -11.43 2.20
CA THR A 152 2.84 -11.16 3.64
C THR A 152 3.96 -12.04 4.21
N VAL A 153 4.04 -13.30 3.81
CA VAL A 153 5.12 -14.21 4.25
C VAL A 153 6.44 -13.80 3.59
N ALA A 154 6.43 -13.49 2.29
CA ALA A 154 7.60 -13.04 1.55
C ALA A 154 8.20 -11.75 2.12
N LEU A 155 7.34 -10.82 2.58
CA LEU A 155 7.77 -9.60 3.26
C LEU A 155 8.62 -9.92 4.50
N LYS A 156 8.27 -10.94 5.28
CA LYS A 156 9.05 -11.34 6.46
C LYS A 156 10.40 -11.91 6.09
N HIS A 157 10.50 -12.70 5.01
CA HIS A 157 11.80 -13.14 4.49
C HIS A 157 12.66 -11.96 4.03
N ALA A 158 12.07 -10.98 3.34
CA ALA A 158 12.78 -9.75 2.98
C ALA A 158 13.27 -8.97 4.21
N LEU A 159 12.51 -8.95 5.32
CA LEU A 159 12.95 -8.37 6.59
C LEU A 159 14.07 -9.18 7.28
N VAL A 160 14.11 -10.51 7.11
CA VAL A 160 15.26 -11.33 7.51
C VAL A 160 16.50 -10.98 6.68
N ALA A 161 16.35 -10.82 5.36
CA ALA A 161 17.43 -10.36 4.49
C ALA A 161 17.98 -8.99 4.90
N ARG A 162 17.10 -8.10 5.37
CA ARG A 162 17.46 -6.78 5.93
C ARG A 162 18.14 -6.87 7.30
N GLY A 163 18.16 -8.03 7.95
CA GLY A 163 18.67 -8.19 9.32
C GLY A 163 17.78 -7.55 10.38
N ILE A 164 16.49 -7.33 10.08
CA ILE A 164 15.51 -6.75 11.01
C ILE A 164 14.81 -7.84 11.83
N LEU A 165 14.53 -8.98 11.21
CA LEU A 165 13.95 -10.15 11.86
C LEU A 165 14.96 -11.30 11.87
N ASP A 166 14.95 -12.08 12.94
CA ASP A 166 15.74 -13.32 13.01
C ASP A 166 15.12 -14.46 12.21
N HIS A 167 13.78 -14.47 12.07
CA HIS A 167 13.04 -15.51 11.37
C HIS A 167 11.77 -15.00 10.67
N ALA A 168 11.33 -15.69 9.62
CA ALA A 168 10.13 -15.35 8.87
C ALA A 168 8.83 -16.02 9.37
N THR A 169 8.85 -16.67 10.55
CA THR A 169 7.71 -17.42 11.11
C THR A 169 6.39 -16.64 11.08
N VAL A 170 5.33 -17.28 10.59
CA VAL A 170 3.97 -16.71 10.54
C VAL A 170 3.00 -17.49 11.42
N ARG A 171 1.89 -16.86 11.80
CA ARG A 171 0.79 -17.52 12.52
C ARG A 171 -0.23 -18.06 11.52
N SER A 172 -0.78 -19.23 11.82
CA SER A 172 -1.98 -19.73 11.13
C SER A 172 -3.08 -18.65 11.09
N PRO A 173 -3.79 -18.46 9.96
CA PRO A 173 -3.88 -19.35 8.78
C PRO A 173 -2.81 -19.14 7.70
N LEU A 174 -1.82 -18.26 7.91
CA LEU A 174 -0.69 -18.15 6.98
C LEU A 174 0.20 -19.40 7.09
N LEU A 175 0.68 -19.88 5.95
CA LEU A 175 1.61 -21.00 5.83
C LEU A 175 2.99 -20.51 5.39
N PRO A 176 4.07 -21.25 5.69
CA PRO A 176 5.37 -20.99 5.09
C PRO A 176 5.30 -21.01 3.55
N LEU A 177 6.21 -20.28 2.91
CA LEU A 177 6.40 -20.39 1.46
C LEU A 177 7.06 -21.73 1.11
N ALA A 178 6.99 -22.10 -0.17
CA ALA A 178 7.68 -23.27 -0.68
C ALA A 178 9.21 -23.18 -0.51
N ASP A 179 9.86 -24.33 -0.45
CA ASP A 179 11.32 -24.43 -0.36
C ASP A 179 11.99 -23.64 -1.50
N GLY A 180 13.08 -22.92 -1.17
CA GLY A 180 13.80 -22.05 -2.12
C GLY A 180 13.29 -20.61 -2.19
N ALA A 181 12.06 -20.32 -1.78
CA ALA A 181 11.50 -18.97 -1.84
C ALA A 181 12.30 -17.94 -1.01
N GLU A 182 12.87 -18.35 0.13
CA GLU A 182 13.75 -17.49 0.93
C GLU A 182 14.96 -17.02 0.13
N GLN A 183 15.64 -17.94 -0.55
CA GLN A 183 16.83 -17.65 -1.33
C GLN A 183 16.49 -16.71 -2.50
N GLU A 184 15.39 -16.96 -3.21
CA GLU A 184 14.89 -16.09 -4.29
C GLU A 184 14.67 -14.65 -3.80
N ILE A 185 14.04 -14.48 -2.64
CA ILE A 185 13.77 -13.18 -2.04
C ILE A 185 15.08 -12.50 -1.60
N HIS A 186 15.99 -13.25 -0.97
CA HIS A 186 17.28 -12.72 -0.54
C HIS A 186 18.14 -12.27 -1.73
N ASP A 187 18.13 -13.03 -2.83
CA ASP A 187 18.78 -12.66 -4.09
C ASP A 187 18.15 -11.41 -4.71
N ALA A 188 16.82 -11.30 -4.72
CA ALA A 188 16.12 -10.13 -5.21
C ALA A 188 16.48 -8.86 -4.41
N MET A 189 16.59 -8.96 -3.08
CA MET A 189 17.02 -7.85 -2.23
C MET A 189 18.46 -7.40 -2.56
N ARG A 190 19.38 -8.35 -2.77
CA ARG A 190 20.76 -8.05 -3.21
C ARG A 190 20.80 -7.39 -4.58
N GLN A 191 20.04 -7.91 -5.55
CA GLN A 191 19.97 -7.35 -6.91
C GLN A 191 19.42 -5.91 -6.92
N ALA A 192 18.46 -5.62 -6.05
CA ALA A 192 17.92 -4.28 -5.86
C ALA A 192 18.84 -3.34 -5.07
N GLY A 193 20.02 -3.81 -4.62
CA GLY A 193 20.93 -3.01 -3.80
C GLY A 193 20.40 -2.74 -2.39
N ILE A 194 19.45 -3.54 -1.90
CA ILE A 194 18.86 -3.37 -0.58
C ILE A 194 19.57 -4.30 0.40
N GLY A 195 20.52 -3.74 1.12
CA GLY A 195 21.34 -4.44 2.10
C GLY A 195 20.73 -4.48 3.52
N LYS A 196 21.49 -5.09 4.43
CA LYS A 196 21.18 -5.10 5.86
C LYS A 196 21.14 -3.68 6.43
N VAL A 197 20.29 -3.46 7.42
CA VAL A 197 20.26 -2.21 8.19
C VAL A 197 21.06 -2.34 9.47
N ASP A 198 21.73 -1.27 9.85
CA ASP A 198 22.33 -1.13 11.16
C ASP A 198 21.30 -0.54 12.13
N LEU A 199 20.64 -1.40 12.89
CA LEU A 199 19.62 -0.98 13.87
C LEU A 199 20.23 -0.29 15.09
N THR A 200 21.55 -0.31 15.29
CA THR A 200 22.19 0.38 16.42
C THR A 200 22.16 1.90 16.29
N GLN A 201 21.97 2.42 15.07
CA GLN A 201 21.88 3.85 14.79
C GLN A 201 20.48 4.45 14.99
N ALA A 202 19.45 3.62 15.23
CA ALA A 202 18.05 4.07 15.33
C ALA A 202 17.63 4.47 16.76
N VAL A 203 18.52 4.34 17.75
CA VAL A 203 18.24 4.59 19.19
C VAL A 203 18.87 5.91 19.69
N ALA A 204 19.28 6.80 18.78
CA ALA A 204 19.86 8.11 19.10
C ALA A 204 18.89 9.26 18.80
#